data_AF-A0A7Y9JR93-F1
#
_entry.id   AF-A0A7Y9JR93-F1
#
_cell.length_a   1.000
_cell.length_b   1.000
_cell.length_c   1.000
_cell.angle_alpha   90.00
_cell.angle_beta   90.00
_cell.angle_gamma   90.00
#
_symmetry.space_group_name_H-M   'P 1'
#
loop_
_entity.id
_entity.type
_entity.pdbx_description
1 polymer ?
#
loop_
_entity_poly.entity_id
_entity_poly.type
_entity_poly.pdbx_seq_one_letter_code
_entity_poly.pdbx_strand_id
1 'polypeptide(L)'
;MRATTHPVPTTRAALVLGATGLALTGALAGVAPGAHAEDPGAGTTTHEVGRVLECTGSWLRRPVIATVYENRGLLNEVVVQVGDGPREVSAATTRERRFVRDGRVRARLDLDGRTARLSGTVARNGQRSTVHEEYDDAGEHVVVDGVHRGLDTDLALVWRGRGTSLDCTGFAYDLQVTRTPA
;
A
#
# COMPACT_ATOMS: atom_id res chain seq x y z
N MET A 1 11.16 5.13 40.27
CA MET A 1 10.96 5.68 38.91
C MET A 1 10.30 4.59 38.09
N ARG A 2 9.01 4.74 37.73
CA ARG A 2 8.25 3.73 36.99
C ARG A 2 8.30 4.06 35.50
N ALA A 3 8.82 3.13 34.70
CA ALA A 3 8.80 3.22 33.24
C ALA A 3 7.37 2.93 32.77
N THR A 4 6.71 3.92 32.18
CA THR A 4 5.44 3.76 31.47
C THR A 4 5.74 3.28 30.06
N THR A 5 5.54 1.99 29.81
CA THR A 5 5.46 1.42 28.46
C THR A 5 4.13 1.84 27.84
N HIS A 6 4.18 2.68 26.80
CA HIS A 6 3.02 2.93 25.95
C HIS A 6 2.99 1.88 24.83
N PRO A 7 1.86 1.18 24.63
CA PRO A 7 1.69 0.32 23.47
C PRO A 7 1.58 1.19 22.20
N VAL A 8 2.43 0.93 21.22
CA VAL A 8 2.28 1.49 19.87
C VAL A 8 1.23 0.65 19.15
N PRO A 9 0.09 1.22 18.72
CA PRO A 9 -0.87 0.49 17.91
C PRO A 9 -0.26 0.25 16.52
N THR A 10 0.05 -1.01 16.21
CA THR A 10 0.41 -1.46 14.86
C THR A 10 -0.88 -1.54 14.04
N THR A 11 -1.35 -0.41 13.52
CA THR A 11 -2.50 -0.37 12.61
C THR A 11 -2.04 -0.83 11.24
N ARG A 12 -2.11 -2.15 10.97
CA ARG A 12 -2.03 -2.69 9.61
C ARG A 12 -3.27 -2.26 8.84
N ALA A 13 -3.21 -1.12 8.17
CA ALA A 13 -4.27 -0.67 7.29
C ALA A 13 -4.17 -1.44 5.97
N ALA A 14 -4.93 -2.52 5.83
CA ALA A 14 -5.20 -3.13 4.54
C ALA A 14 -6.15 -2.20 3.76
N LEU A 15 -5.60 -1.40 2.85
CA LEU A 15 -6.39 -0.65 1.87
C LEU A 15 -6.64 -1.55 0.65
N VAL A 16 -7.83 -2.14 0.57
CA VAL A 16 -8.34 -2.75 -0.67
C VAL A 16 -9.37 -1.80 -1.26
N LEU A 17 -9.03 -1.18 -2.40
CA LEU A 17 -9.94 -0.35 -3.18
C LEU A 17 -10.83 -1.24 -4.05
N GLY A 18 -12.12 -1.33 -3.70
CA GLY A 18 -13.14 -2.00 -4.50
C GLY A 18 -13.41 -1.25 -5.81
N ALA A 19 -13.29 -1.94 -6.94
CA ALA A 19 -13.73 -1.44 -8.24
C ALA A 19 -15.25 -1.67 -8.37
N THR A 20 -16.05 -0.61 -8.32
CA THR A 20 -17.49 -0.65 -8.56
C THR A 20 -17.78 -0.74 -10.06
N GLY A 21 -18.33 -1.88 -10.49
CA GLY A 21 -18.82 -2.07 -11.86
C GLY A 21 -20.13 -1.32 -12.09
N LEU A 22 -20.14 -0.39 -13.06
CA LEU A 22 -21.37 0.24 -13.56
C LEU A 22 -22.19 -0.78 -14.38
N ALA A 23 -23.41 -1.09 -13.93
CA ALA A 23 -24.41 -1.79 -14.74
C ALA A 23 -25.15 -0.79 -15.64
N LEU A 24 -24.89 -0.84 -16.95
CA LEU A 24 -25.71 -0.18 -17.98
C LEU A 24 -26.78 -1.16 -18.45
N THR A 25 -28.05 -0.86 -18.17
CA THR A 25 -29.22 -1.58 -18.65
C THR A 25 -29.49 -1.28 -20.12
N GLY A 26 -29.35 -2.28 -20.99
CA GLY A 26 -29.79 -2.24 -22.38
C GLY A 26 -30.34 -3.60 -22.80
N ALA A 27 -31.66 -3.70 -22.92
CA ALA A 27 -32.36 -4.91 -23.34
C ALA A 27 -32.57 -4.91 -24.86
N LEU A 28 -32.08 -5.92 -25.57
CA LEU A 28 -32.63 -6.43 -26.84
C LEU A 28 -32.32 -7.94 -26.95
N ALA A 29 -33.37 -8.72 -27.23
CA ALA A 29 -33.39 -10.18 -27.26
C ALA A 29 -32.63 -10.78 -28.45
N GLY A 30 -31.93 -11.89 -28.21
CA GLY A 30 -31.39 -12.75 -29.26
C GLY A 30 -30.48 -13.86 -28.71
N VAL A 31 -30.90 -15.13 -28.91
CA VAL A 31 -30.14 -16.39 -28.80
C VAL A 31 -29.17 -16.52 -27.61
N ALA A 32 -29.59 -17.27 -26.59
CA ALA A 32 -28.77 -17.59 -25.43
C ALA A 32 -27.61 -18.53 -25.80
N PRO A 33 -26.33 -18.10 -25.70
CA PRO A 33 -25.29 -19.02 -25.26
C PRO A 33 -25.61 -19.36 -23.80
N GLY A 34 -25.35 -20.61 -23.38
CA GLY A 34 -25.51 -21.01 -21.99
C GLY A 34 -24.84 -20.01 -21.07
N ALA A 35 -25.67 -19.19 -20.39
CA ALA A 35 -25.22 -18.42 -19.26
C ALA A 35 -24.83 -19.47 -18.23
N HIS A 36 -23.53 -19.70 -18.08
CA HIS A 36 -23.02 -20.22 -16.82
C HIS A 36 -23.58 -19.26 -15.78
N ALA A 37 -24.60 -19.70 -15.04
CA ALA A 37 -24.97 -19.04 -13.82
C ALA A 37 -23.69 -19.04 -13.00
N GLU A 38 -23.06 -17.88 -12.83
CA GLU A 38 -22.08 -17.69 -11.78
C GLU A 38 -22.79 -18.13 -10.52
N ASP A 39 -22.34 -19.26 -9.98
CA ASP A 39 -22.85 -19.80 -8.73
C ASP A 39 -22.71 -18.67 -7.70
N PRO A 40 -23.80 -18.21 -7.07
CA PRO A 40 -23.72 -17.15 -6.08
C PRO A 40 -22.86 -17.52 -4.85
N GLY A 41 -22.38 -18.77 -4.75
CA GLY A 41 -21.34 -19.22 -3.83
C GLY A 41 -19.92 -19.35 -4.41
N ALA A 42 -19.68 -19.02 -5.69
CA ALA A 42 -18.36 -19.12 -6.30
C ALA A 42 -17.44 -18.02 -5.76
N GLY A 43 -16.37 -18.44 -5.09
CA GLY A 43 -15.34 -17.52 -4.64
C GLY A 43 -14.59 -16.85 -5.78
N THR A 44 -14.08 -15.65 -5.54
CA THR A 44 -13.15 -14.97 -6.44
C THR A 44 -11.72 -15.21 -6.00
N THR A 45 -10.78 -15.24 -6.94
CA THR A 45 -9.35 -15.30 -6.62
C THR A 45 -8.61 -14.26 -7.44
N THR A 46 -7.85 -13.40 -6.75
CA THR A 46 -7.00 -12.38 -7.36
C THR A 46 -5.54 -12.63 -7.05
N HIS A 47 -4.67 -12.09 -7.90
CA HIS A 47 -3.22 -12.19 -7.73
C HIS A 47 -2.63 -10.79 -7.58
N GLU A 48 -2.07 -10.51 -6.42
CA GLU A 48 -1.59 -9.19 -6.03
C GLU A 48 -0.06 -9.18 -5.94
N VAL A 49 0.58 -8.33 -6.75
CA VAL A 49 2.04 -8.23 -6.81
C VAL A 49 2.47 -6.80 -6.60
N GLY A 50 3.29 -6.57 -5.58
CA GLY A 50 3.60 -5.21 -5.22
C GLY A 50 4.74 -5.07 -4.25
N ARG A 51 4.73 -3.93 -3.56
CA ARG A 51 5.61 -3.67 -2.43
C ARG A 51 5.02 -2.61 -1.52
N VAL A 52 5.42 -2.67 -0.27
CA VAL A 52 5.18 -1.64 0.73
C VAL A 52 6.50 -1.24 1.36
N LEU A 53 6.69 0.07 1.55
CA LEU A 53 7.74 0.64 2.38
C LEU A 53 7.08 1.54 3.41
N GLU A 54 7.45 1.37 4.66
CA GLU A 54 7.07 2.25 5.77
C GLU A 54 8.34 2.84 6.35
N CYS A 55 8.41 4.16 6.35
CA CYS A 55 9.60 4.91 6.68
C CYS A 55 9.31 5.90 7.79
N THR A 56 10.28 6.06 8.69
CA THR A 56 10.27 7.08 9.73
C THR A 56 11.53 7.93 9.65
N GLY A 57 11.49 9.13 10.20
CA GLY A 57 12.66 10.01 10.27
C GLY A 57 12.35 11.29 11.04
N SER A 58 13.23 12.28 10.91
CA SER A 58 13.02 13.58 11.54
C SER A 58 13.46 14.73 10.66
N TRP A 59 12.54 15.65 10.36
CA TRP A 59 12.82 16.88 9.63
C TRP A 59 12.73 18.07 10.58
N LEU A 60 13.88 18.72 10.86
CA LEU A 60 13.96 19.83 11.83
C LEU A 60 13.30 19.52 13.19
N ARG A 61 13.58 18.32 13.73
CA ARG A 61 13.02 17.79 14.99
C ARG A 61 11.52 17.48 14.94
N ARG A 62 10.88 17.56 13.77
CA ARG A 62 9.51 17.09 13.56
C ARG A 62 9.55 15.65 13.08
N PRO A 63 8.75 14.74 13.64
CA PRO A 63 8.68 13.37 13.14
C PRO A 63 8.25 13.36 11.67
N VAL A 64 8.78 12.41 10.91
CA VAL A 64 8.37 12.15 9.52
C VAL A 64 7.88 10.72 9.47
N ILE A 65 6.72 10.51 8.85
CA ILE A 65 6.23 9.19 8.44
C ILE A 65 6.07 9.26 6.93
N ALA A 66 6.56 8.24 6.22
CA ALA A 66 6.35 8.12 4.78
C ALA A 66 6.02 6.68 4.42
N THR A 67 5.00 6.50 3.59
CA THR A 67 4.59 5.20 3.08
C THR A 67 4.67 5.21 1.56
N VAL A 68 5.24 4.14 0.99
CA VAL A 68 5.21 3.87 -0.45
C VAL A 68 4.48 2.55 -0.65
N TYR A 69 3.29 2.61 -1.24
CA TYR A 69 2.51 1.45 -1.62
C TYR A 69 2.48 1.33 -3.14
N GLU A 70 2.85 0.16 -3.66
CA GLU A 70 2.65 -0.19 -5.06
C GLU A 70 1.95 -1.53 -5.16
N ASN A 71 0.91 -1.60 -5.97
CA ASN A 71 0.26 -2.85 -6.36
C ASN A 71 0.08 -2.88 -7.87
N ARG A 72 0.51 -3.97 -8.51
CA ARG A 72 0.42 -4.14 -9.96
C ARG A 72 -1.03 -4.36 -10.36
N GLY A 73 -1.53 -3.52 -11.25
CA GLY A 73 -2.91 -3.60 -11.72
C GLY A 73 -3.89 -2.78 -10.87
N LEU A 74 -3.42 -2.22 -9.76
CA LEU A 74 -4.15 -1.27 -8.92
C LEU A 74 -3.40 0.07 -8.84
N LEU A 75 -3.92 0.98 -8.02
CA LEU A 75 -3.31 2.27 -7.76
C LEU A 75 -2.04 2.13 -6.91
N ASN A 76 -1.04 2.97 -7.18
CA ASN A 76 0.13 3.13 -6.35
C ASN A 76 0.01 4.45 -5.61
N GLU A 77 0.45 4.50 -4.37
CA GLU A 77 0.32 5.66 -3.51
C GLU A 77 1.62 5.95 -2.76
N VAL A 78 1.93 7.23 -2.60
CA VAL A 78 2.93 7.71 -1.65
C VAL A 78 2.27 8.70 -0.73
N VAL A 79 2.40 8.48 0.57
CA VAL A 79 1.96 9.40 1.63
C VAL A 79 3.19 9.87 2.39
N VAL A 80 3.26 11.17 2.68
CA VAL A 80 4.26 11.73 3.61
C VAL A 80 3.54 12.62 4.60
N GLN A 81 3.87 12.44 5.87
CA GLN A 81 3.42 13.23 6.99
C GLN A 81 4.64 13.79 7.72
N VAL A 82 4.57 15.05 8.13
CA VAL A 82 5.62 15.73 8.89
C VAL A 82 5.01 16.44 10.09
N GLY A 83 5.58 16.24 11.27
CA GLY A 83 5.05 16.75 12.53
C GLY A 83 3.94 15.88 13.10
N ASP A 84 3.33 16.39 14.17
CA ASP A 84 2.28 15.77 14.94
C ASP A 84 1.28 16.83 15.42
N GLY A 85 0.06 16.37 15.74
CA GLY A 85 -0.98 17.20 16.34
C GLY A 85 -1.34 18.43 15.49
N PRO A 86 -1.58 19.61 16.10
CA PRO A 86 -2.05 20.80 15.39
C PRO A 86 -1.06 21.37 14.35
N ARG A 87 0.19 20.91 14.33
CA ARG A 87 1.22 21.37 13.38
C ARG A 87 1.53 20.34 12.31
N GLU A 88 0.86 19.19 12.34
CA GLU A 88 1.02 18.15 11.33
C GLU A 88 0.65 18.68 9.95
N VAL A 89 1.45 18.27 8.96
CA VAL A 89 1.11 18.43 7.55
C VAL A 89 1.31 17.09 6.87
N SER A 90 0.37 16.73 5.99
CA SER A 90 0.44 15.50 5.22
C SER A 90 0.07 15.76 3.77
N ALA A 91 0.57 14.90 2.89
CA ALA A 91 0.21 14.90 1.50
C ALA A 91 0.34 13.50 0.92
N ALA A 92 -0.54 13.20 -0.03
CA ALA A 92 -0.56 11.94 -0.76
C ALA A 92 -0.46 12.21 -2.25
N THR A 93 0.15 11.27 -2.98
CA THR A 93 0.08 11.25 -4.44
C THR A 93 -0.20 9.83 -4.90
N THR A 94 -1.23 9.72 -5.74
CA THR A 94 -1.73 8.43 -6.24
C THR A 94 -1.61 8.40 -7.75
N ARG A 95 -1.16 7.28 -8.31
CA ARG A 95 -1.01 7.10 -9.76
C ARG A 95 -0.93 5.63 -10.15
N GLU A 96 -1.33 5.32 -11.39
CA GLU A 96 -1.19 3.98 -11.98
C GLU A 96 0.28 3.57 -12.20
N ARG A 97 1.17 4.56 -12.33
CA ARG A 97 2.59 4.32 -12.60
C ARG A 97 3.39 4.12 -11.31
N ARG A 98 4.15 3.02 -11.28
CA ARG A 98 5.15 2.75 -10.22
C ARG A 98 6.07 3.94 -9.89
N PHE A 99 6.24 4.22 -8.59
CA PHE A 99 7.25 5.05 -7.95
C PHE A 99 8.63 4.41 -7.88
N VAL A 100 8.69 3.08 -7.90
CA VAL A 100 9.92 2.31 -7.87
C VAL A 100 10.23 1.75 -9.26
N ARG A 101 11.31 2.26 -9.86
CA ARG A 101 11.83 1.81 -11.16
C ARG A 101 13.32 1.60 -11.05
N ASP A 102 13.82 0.48 -11.56
CA ASP A 102 15.24 0.15 -11.61
C ASP A 102 15.94 0.29 -10.24
N GLY A 103 15.27 -0.21 -9.20
CA GLY A 103 15.76 -0.15 -7.81
C GLY A 103 15.78 1.26 -7.20
N ARG A 104 15.08 2.24 -7.78
CA ARG A 104 15.05 3.62 -7.30
C ARG A 104 13.64 4.10 -7.02
N VAL A 105 13.45 4.69 -5.84
CA VAL A 105 12.22 5.39 -5.46
C VAL A 105 12.28 6.83 -5.98
N ARG A 106 11.22 7.28 -6.66
CA ARG A 106 11.06 8.67 -7.09
C ARG A 106 9.60 9.11 -6.97
N ALA A 107 9.32 9.88 -5.93
CA ALA A 107 8.03 10.53 -5.73
C ALA A 107 8.21 12.04 -5.50
N ARG A 108 7.21 12.80 -5.95
CA ARG A 108 7.05 14.22 -5.68
C ARG A 108 5.62 14.43 -5.26
N LEU A 109 5.42 15.24 -4.23
CA LEU A 109 4.11 15.57 -3.68
C LEU A 109 4.13 17.03 -3.21
N ASP A 110 2.98 17.68 -3.21
CA ASP A 110 2.84 19.03 -2.65
C ASP A 110 2.53 18.92 -1.16
N LEU A 111 3.50 19.29 -0.32
CA LEU A 111 3.39 19.25 1.13
C LEU A 111 3.39 20.68 1.66
N ASP A 112 2.22 21.16 2.08
CA ASP A 112 1.99 22.53 2.57
C ASP A 112 2.50 23.59 1.59
N GLY A 113 2.01 23.51 0.34
CA GLY A 113 2.27 24.45 -0.75
C GLY A 113 3.68 24.40 -1.31
N ARG A 114 4.46 23.37 -0.96
CA ARG A 114 5.86 23.21 -1.36
C ARG A 114 6.11 21.78 -1.82
N THR A 115 6.81 21.63 -2.94
CA THR A 115 7.22 20.31 -3.41
C THR A 115 8.14 19.62 -2.40
N ALA A 116 7.70 18.47 -1.90
CA ALA A 116 8.53 17.49 -1.22
C ALA A 116 8.95 16.40 -2.21
N ARG A 117 10.17 15.91 -2.07
CA ARG A 117 10.72 14.83 -2.88
C ARG A 117 11.13 13.67 -1.97
N LEU A 118 10.48 12.53 -2.16
CA LEU A 118 10.91 11.26 -1.59
C LEU A 118 11.74 10.52 -2.65
N SER A 119 13.00 10.23 -2.36
CA SER A 119 13.84 9.50 -3.30
C SER A 119 14.97 8.73 -2.65
N GLY A 120 15.44 7.71 -3.35
CA GLY A 120 16.56 6.90 -2.91
C GLY A 120 16.58 5.55 -3.62
N THR A 121 17.12 4.53 -2.98
CA THR A 121 17.24 3.17 -3.52
C THR A 121 16.46 2.14 -2.72
N VAL A 122 16.10 1.06 -3.39
CA VAL A 122 15.43 -0.11 -2.82
C VAL A 122 15.90 -1.38 -3.53
N ALA A 123 16.31 -2.38 -2.76
CA ALA A 123 16.81 -3.67 -3.25
C ALA A 123 16.02 -4.84 -2.64
N ARG A 124 15.75 -5.88 -3.44
CA ARG A 124 14.96 -7.07 -3.03
C ARG A 124 15.84 -8.16 -2.42
N ASN A 125 16.70 -7.79 -1.47
CA ASN A 125 17.74 -8.69 -0.97
C ASN A 125 17.42 -9.30 0.40
N GLY A 126 16.41 -8.78 1.11
CA GLY A 126 16.03 -9.24 2.45
C GLY A 126 15.44 -10.66 2.49
N GLN A 127 15.09 -11.13 3.69
CA GLN A 127 14.59 -12.49 3.88
C GLN A 127 13.25 -12.72 3.16
N ARG A 128 13.06 -13.94 2.63
CA ARG A 128 11.76 -14.39 2.12
C ARG A 128 10.98 -15.07 3.24
N SER A 129 9.70 -14.74 3.39
CA SER A 129 8.77 -15.38 4.32
C SER A 129 7.48 -15.77 3.61
N THR A 130 6.86 -16.86 4.03
CA THR A 130 5.52 -17.26 3.57
C THR A 130 4.44 -16.47 4.30
N VAL A 131 3.33 -16.25 3.63
CA VAL A 131 2.13 -15.59 4.15
C VAL A 131 0.97 -16.56 4.01
N HIS A 132 0.20 -16.68 5.09
CA HIS A 132 -1.10 -17.32 5.14
C HIS A 132 -1.90 -16.57 6.21
N GLU A 133 -2.94 -15.86 5.80
CA GLU A 133 -3.83 -15.10 6.67
C GLU A 133 -5.28 -15.45 6.31
N GLU A 134 -6.11 -15.63 7.33
CA GLU A 134 -7.55 -15.90 7.18
C GLU A 134 -8.33 -14.90 8.04
N TYR A 135 -9.33 -14.25 7.46
CA TYR A 135 -10.19 -13.31 8.15
C TYR A 135 -11.50 -13.09 7.40
N ASP A 136 -12.52 -12.59 8.10
CA ASP A 136 -13.79 -12.21 7.48
C ASP A 136 -13.83 -10.69 7.26
N ASP A 137 -14.25 -10.27 6.07
CA ASP A 137 -14.37 -8.87 5.66
C ASP A 137 -15.65 -8.67 4.85
N ALA A 138 -16.49 -7.72 5.26
CA ALA A 138 -17.73 -7.34 4.57
C ALA A 138 -18.68 -8.50 4.17
N GLY A 139 -18.70 -9.60 4.94
CA GLY A 139 -19.54 -10.77 4.66
C GLY A 139 -18.87 -11.82 3.76
N GLU A 140 -17.59 -11.66 3.47
CA GLU A 140 -16.75 -12.63 2.76
C GLU A 140 -15.72 -13.23 3.73
N HIS A 141 -15.47 -14.53 3.61
CA HIS A 141 -14.29 -15.17 4.14
C HIS A 141 -13.11 -14.96 3.18
N VAL A 142 -12.01 -14.41 3.67
CA VAL A 142 -10.83 -14.04 2.90
C VAL A 142 -9.64 -14.88 3.35
N VAL A 143 -9.02 -15.56 2.38
CA VAL A 143 -7.76 -16.30 2.56
C VAL A 143 -6.69 -15.64 1.71
N VAL A 144 -5.58 -15.28 2.33
CA VAL A 144 -4.42 -14.66 1.67
C VAL A 144 -3.22 -15.59 1.79
N ASP A 145 -2.76 -16.12 0.67
CA ASP A 145 -1.57 -16.95 0.58
C ASP A 145 -0.47 -16.26 -0.23
N GLY A 146 0.79 -16.54 0.08
CA GLY A 146 1.88 -16.12 -0.79
C GLY A 146 3.18 -15.89 -0.07
N VAL A 147 3.92 -14.87 -0.51
CA VAL A 147 5.24 -14.58 0.04
C VAL A 147 5.53 -13.09 0.17
N HIS A 148 6.28 -12.76 1.20
CA HIS A 148 6.97 -11.49 1.34
C HIS A 148 8.48 -11.67 1.13
N ARG A 149 9.13 -10.67 0.55
CA ARG A 149 10.60 -10.56 0.46
C ARG A 149 11.01 -9.21 1.02
N GLY A 150 11.78 -9.21 2.10
CA GLY A 150 12.29 -7.99 2.72
C GLY A 150 13.02 -7.08 1.73
N LEU A 151 12.91 -5.77 1.95
CA LEU A 151 13.52 -4.74 1.14
C LEU A 151 14.61 -4.02 1.93
N ASP A 152 15.79 -3.92 1.34
CA ASP A 152 16.84 -3.03 1.83
C ASP A 152 16.66 -1.67 1.17
N THR A 153 16.75 -0.60 1.94
CA THR A 153 16.42 0.75 1.47
C THR A 153 17.43 1.78 1.95
N ASP A 154 17.63 2.80 1.12
CA ASP A 154 18.27 4.05 1.51
C ASP A 154 17.42 5.17 0.91
N LEU A 155 16.52 5.74 1.72
CA LEU A 155 15.57 6.76 1.30
C LEU A 155 15.78 8.06 2.05
N ALA A 156 15.52 9.16 1.36
CA ALA A 156 15.53 10.49 1.94
C ALA A 156 14.30 11.29 1.51
N LEU A 157 13.83 12.13 2.43
CA LEU A 157 12.86 13.18 2.16
C LEU A 157 13.61 14.51 2.02
N VAL A 158 13.40 15.21 0.91
CA VAL A 158 13.84 16.60 0.74
C VAL A 158 12.61 17.49 0.68
N TRP A 159 12.53 18.44 1.60
CA TRP A 159 11.43 19.40 1.67
C TRP A 159 11.92 20.76 2.16
N ARG A 160 11.42 21.84 1.53
CA ARG A 160 11.85 23.23 1.77
C ARG A 160 13.38 23.41 1.76
N GLY A 161 14.04 22.73 0.81
CA GLY A 161 15.49 22.79 0.62
C GLY A 161 16.32 22.00 1.64
N ARG A 162 15.70 21.27 2.58
CA ARG A 162 16.41 20.46 3.57
C ARG A 162 16.07 18.99 3.43
N GLY A 163 17.10 18.15 3.48
CA GLY A 163 17.00 16.70 3.43
C GLY A 163 17.03 16.06 4.82
N THR A 164 16.35 14.93 4.97
CA THR A 164 16.57 13.97 6.05
C THR A 164 16.64 12.57 5.46
N SER A 165 17.53 11.73 5.97
CA SER A 165 17.44 10.29 5.76
C SER A 165 16.21 9.75 6.48
N LEU A 166 15.69 8.64 5.97
CA LEU A 166 14.60 7.90 6.56
C LEU A 166 15.09 6.49 6.89
N ASP A 167 14.66 6.00 8.05
CA ASP A 167 14.78 4.60 8.43
C ASP A 167 13.52 3.88 7.98
N CYS A 168 13.66 2.86 7.13
CA CYS A 168 12.53 2.19 6.52
C CYS A 168 12.55 0.70 6.76
N THR A 169 11.35 0.16 6.90
CA THR A 169 11.07 -1.27 6.77
C THR A 169 10.18 -1.47 5.57
N GLY A 170 10.19 -2.68 5.01
CA GLY A 170 9.28 -2.99 3.92
C GLY A 170 9.56 -4.32 3.26
N PHE A 171 8.64 -4.71 2.40
CA PHE A 171 8.71 -5.95 1.67
C PHE A 171 8.08 -5.81 0.29
N ALA A 172 8.60 -6.57 -0.67
CA ALA A 172 7.87 -6.91 -1.88
C ALA A 172 6.95 -8.09 -1.58
N TYR A 173 5.75 -8.07 -2.15
CA TYR A 173 4.77 -9.12 -1.97
C TYR A 173 4.34 -9.71 -3.31
N ASP A 174 3.95 -10.97 -3.25
CA ASP A 174 3.39 -11.77 -4.32
C ASP A 174 2.36 -12.70 -3.68
N LEU A 175 1.09 -12.35 -3.81
CA LEU A 175 -0.02 -12.90 -3.03
C LEU A 175 -1.14 -13.40 -3.93
N GLN A 176 -1.80 -14.45 -3.48
CA GLN A 176 -3.08 -14.91 -3.97
C GLN A 176 -4.13 -14.59 -2.89
N VAL A 177 -5.18 -13.88 -3.26
CA VAL A 177 -6.28 -13.55 -2.35
C VAL A 177 -7.52 -14.26 -2.86
N THR A 178 -8.05 -15.17 -2.05
CA THR A 178 -9.30 -15.88 -2.33
C THR A 178 -10.38 -15.35 -1.42
N ARG A 179 -11.52 -14.96 -2.00
CA ARG A 179 -12.70 -14.47 -1.28
C ARG A 179 -13.87 -15.38 -1.56
N THR A 180 -14.54 -15.85 -0.53
CA THR A 180 -15.76 -16.66 -0.64
C THR A 180 -16.85 -16.04 0.22
N PRO A 181 -18.13 -16.04 -0.19
CA PRO A 181 -19.22 -15.64 0.70
C PRO A 181 -19.17 -16.45 2.01
N ALA A 182 -19.30 -15.78 3.16
CA ALA A 182 -19.28 -16.39 4.49
C ALA A 182 -20.66 -16.91 4.92
#